data_AF-A0A1Y4G225-F1
#
_entry.id   AF-A0A1Y4G225-F1
#
_cell.length_a   1.000
_cell.length_b   1.000
_cell.length_c   1.000
_cell.angle_alpha   90.00
_cell.angle_beta   90.00
_cell.angle_gamma   90.00
#
_symmetry.space_group_name_H-M   'P 1'
#
loop_
_entity.id
_entity.type
_entity.pdbx_description
1 polymer ?
#
loop_
_entity_poly.entity_id
_entity_poly.type
_entity_poly.pdbx_seq_one_letter_code
_entity_poly.pdbx_strand_id
1 'polypeptide(L)'
;MTIDWSKMDTPAMKFARAVAAKRAEIWGAGDAILAQVKTNFTGAEIEAWPKQEQGAKDIQAGNTDTDSAKFVERMASQRGMETETLVTKIMGHVETYAALSATVIGEQQRLDDLIKAAETQADLDAIVWTLNPLETEETNNADN
;
A
#
# COMPACT_ATOMS: atom_id res chain seq x y z
N MET A 1 22.24 35.80 0.54
CA MET A 1 21.03 36.22 1.29
C MET A 1 19.83 35.64 0.55
N THR A 2 19.21 34.59 1.08
CA THR A 2 18.06 33.96 0.42
C THR A 2 16.81 34.73 0.85
N ILE A 3 16.13 35.37 -0.10
CA ILE A 3 14.86 36.04 0.18
C ILE A 3 13.82 34.95 0.44
N ASP A 4 13.18 35.02 1.59
CA ASP A 4 12.03 34.17 1.92
C ASP A 4 10.77 34.74 1.24
N TRP A 5 10.51 34.23 0.04
CA TRP A 5 9.38 34.65 -0.78
C TRP A 5 8.02 34.31 -0.16
N SER A 6 7.96 33.39 0.82
CA SER A 6 6.70 32.98 1.47
C SER A 6 6.03 34.11 2.26
N LYS A 7 6.80 35.14 2.63
CA LYS A 7 6.33 36.33 3.36
C LYS A 7 5.51 37.29 2.49
N MET A 8 5.55 37.14 1.17
CA MET A 8 4.78 37.96 0.22
C MET A 8 3.44 37.31 -0.20
N ASP A 9 3.12 36.14 0.35
CA ASP A 9 1.95 35.39 -0.06
C ASP A 9 0.63 36.09 0.28
N THR A 10 -0.26 36.11 -0.70
CA THR A 10 -1.67 36.41 -0.49
C THR A 10 -2.35 35.29 0.32
N PRO A 11 -3.50 35.56 0.97
CA PRO A 11 -4.26 34.52 1.65
C PRO A 11 -4.56 33.30 0.75
N ALA A 12 -4.86 33.52 -0.53
CA ALA A 12 -5.12 32.45 -1.50
C ALA A 12 -3.88 31.58 -1.74
N MET A 13 -2.68 32.17 -1.86
CA MET A 13 -1.45 31.41 -2.03
C MET A 13 -1.10 30.62 -0.76
N LYS A 14 -1.33 31.20 0.44
CA LYS A 14 -1.17 30.48 1.71
C LYS A 14 -2.08 29.26 1.78
N PHE A 15 -3.36 29.43 1.42
CA PHE A 15 -4.31 28.33 1.41
C PHE A 15 -3.94 27.24 0.39
N ALA A 16 -3.55 27.62 -0.82
CA ALA A 16 -3.09 26.67 -1.83
C ALA A 16 -1.87 25.84 -1.36
N ARG A 17 -0.94 26.46 -0.62
CA ARG A 17 0.17 25.71 0.01
C ARG A 17 -0.29 24.78 1.12
N ALA A 18 -1.27 25.20 1.93
CA ALA A 18 -1.85 24.35 2.96
C ALA A 18 -2.53 23.11 2.36
N VAL A 19 -3.28 23.27 1.27
CA VAL A 19 -3.88 22.16 0.49
C VAL A 19 -2.80 21.18 0.02
N ALA A 20 -1.72 21.69 -0.60
CA ALA A 20 -0.63 20.84 -1.08
C ALA A 20 0.09 20.10 0.06
N ALA A 21 0.31 20.78 1.20
CA ALA A 21 0.93 20.17 2.38
C ALA A 21 0.05 19.07 2.98
N LYS A 22 -1.26 19.33 3.14
CA LYS A 22 -2.21 18.34 3.66
C LYS A 22 -2.33 17.12 2.73
N ARG A 23 -2.32 17.32 1.41
CA ARG A 23 -2.27 16.21 0.46
C ARG A 23 -1.00 15.37 0.62
N ALA A 24 0.16 16.01 0.72
CA ALA A 24 1.43 15.30 0.92
C ALA A 24 1.45 14.52 2.25
N GLU A 25 0.88 15.08 3.32
CA GLU A 25 0.70 14.41 4.62
C GLU A 25 -0.14 13.13 4.48
N ILE A 26 -1.34 13.23 3.89
CA ILE A 26 -2.26 12.09 3.74
C ILE A 26 -1.69 11.01 2.83
N TRP A 27 -1.12 11.40 1.68
CA TRP A 27 -0.53 10.45 0.77
C TRP A 27 0.69 9.78 1.40
N GLY A 28 1.55 10.55 2.08
CA GLY A 28 2.69 10.01 2.81
C GLY A 28 2.32 9.04 3.92
N ALA A 29 1.22 9.26 4.65
CA ALA A 29 0.72 8.34 5.67
C ALA A 29 0.36 6.97 5.08
N GLY A 30 -0.41 6.95 3.98
CA GLY A 30 -0.75 5.70 3.29
C GLY A 30 0.48 5.00 2.70
N ASP A 31 1.38 5.75 2.07
CA ASP A 31 2.61 5.20 1.51
C ASP A 31 3.51 4.56 2.57
N ALA A 32 3.59 5.18 3.77
CA ALA A 32 4.38 4.66 4.89
C ALA A 32 3.84 3.30 5.38
N ILE A 33 2.52 3.13 5.43
CA ILE A 33 1.88 1.84 5.80
C ILE A 33 2.26 0.76 4.79
N LEU A 34 2.14 1.02 3.49
CA LEU A 34 2.49 0.03 2.46
C LEU A 34 3.99 -0.22 2.38
N ALA A 35 4.82 0.78 2.66
CA ALA A 35 6.26 0.63 2.75
C ALA A 35 6.67 -0.29 3.91
N GLN A 36 5.97 -0.25 5.04
CA GLN A 36 6.24 -1.13 6.19
C GLN A 36 6.06 -2.62 5.85
N VAL A 37 5.12 -2.97 4.99
CA VAL A 37 4.99 -4.37 4.51
C VAL A 37 6.22 -4.77 3.69
N LYS A 38 6.68 -3.87 2.83
CA LYS A 38 7.80 -4.11 1.91
C LYS A 38 9.15 -4.27 2.62
N THR A 39 9.32 -3.80 3.86
CA THR A 39 10.60 -3.94 4.58
C THR A 39 10.99 -5.38 4.88
N ASN A 40 10.03 -6.32 4.82
CA ASN A 40 10.27 -7.74 5.02
C ASN A 40 10.79 -8.47 3.77
N PHE A 41 10.90 -7.76 2.64
CA PHE A 41 11.22 -8.34 1.34
C PHE A 41 12.38 -7.58 0.69
N THR A 42 13.16 -8.28 -0.13
CA THR A 42 14.20 -7.63 -0.93
C THR A 42 13.58 -6.88 -2.11
N GLY A 43 14.28 -5.87 -2.64
CA GLY A 43 13.83 -5.16 -3.84
C GLY A 43 13.59 -6.09 -5.04
N ALA A 44 14.51 -7.03 -5.29
CA ALA A 44 14.37 -8.01 -6.36
C ALA A 44 13.15 -8.94 -6.18
N GLU A 45 12.78 -9.25 -4.94
CA GLU A 45 11.58 -10.06 -4.66
C GLU A 45 10.31 -9.27 -4.95
N ILE A 46 10.25 -8.00 -4.53
CA ILE A 46 9.11 -7.11 -4.79
C ILE A 46 8.90 -6.93 -6.30
N GLU A 47 9.98 -6.70 -7.05
CA GLU A 47 9.94 -6.60 -8.52
C GLU A 47 9.40 -7.88 -9.18
N ALA A 48 9.63 -9.04 -8.55
CA ALA A 48 9.18 -10.33 -9.05
C ALA A 48 7.74 -10.69 -8.64
N TRP A 49 7.09 -9.96 -7.72
CA TRP A 49 5.74 -10.29 -7.24
C TRP A 49 4.71 -10.48 -8.36
N PRO A 50 4.61 -9.61 -9.39
CA PRO A 50 3.65 -9.82 -10.48
C PRO A 50 3.88 -11.14 -11.23
N LYS A 51 5.15 -11.53 -11.39
CA LYS A 51 5.51 -12.80 -12.04
C LYS A 51 5.18 -14.01 -11.15
N GLN A 52 5.40 -13.90 -9.84
CA GLN A 52 5.01 -14.92 -8.87
C GLN A 52 3.49 -15.10 -8.82
N GLU A 53 2.73 -14.00 -8.74
CA GLU A 53 1.26 -14.02 -8.75
C GLU A 53 0.73 -14.66 -10.04
N GLN A 54 1.21 -14.23 -11.21
CA GLN A 54 0.80 -14.83 -12.48
C GLN A 54 1.16 -16.32 -12.53
N GLY A 55 2.36 -16.70 -12.11
CA GLY A 55 2.78 -18.11 -12.09
C GLY A 55 1.93 -18.98 -11.17
N ALA A 56 1.55 -18.46 -10.00
CA ALA A 56 0.65 -19.14 -9.09
C ALA A 56 -0.76 -19.34 -9.70
N LYS A 57 -1.30 -18.30 -10.36
CA LYS A 57 -2.59 -18.40 -11.08
C LYS A 57 -2.52 -19.39 -12.24
N ASP A 58 -1.44 -19.38 -13.01
CA ASP A 58 -1.22 -20.32 -14.12
C ASP A 58 -1.23 -21.77 -13.62
N ILE A 59 -0.50 -22.06 -12.53
CA ILE A 59 -0.45 -23.39 -11.93
C ILE A 59 -1.83 -23.81 -11.40
N GLN A 60 -2.57 -22.91 -10.72
CA GLN A 60 -3.95 -23.20 -10.27
C GLN A 60 -4.91 -23.49 -11.43
N ALA A 61 -4.69 -22.88 -12.59
CA ALA A 61 -5.45 -23.15 -13.81
C ALA A 61 -4.97 -24.40 -14.59
N GLY A 62 -3.96 -25.11 -14.09
CA GLY A 62 -3.37 -26.28 -14.75
C GLY A 62 -2.38 -25.94 -15.90
N ASN A 63 -2.01 -24.67 -16.05
CA ASN A 63 -1.10 -24.19 -17.09
C ASN A 63 0.35 -24.16 -16.58
N THR A 64 0.99 -25.31 -16.46
CA THR A 64 2.34 -25.41 -15.88
C THR A 64 3.48 -25.04 -16.84
N ASP A 65 3.20 -24.90 -18.14
CA ASP A 65 4.23 -24.69 -19.16
C ASP A 65 4.63 -23.21 -19.39
N THR A 66 3.95 -22.26 -18.75
CA THR A 66 4.24 -20.83 -18.93
C THR A 66 5.58 -20.44 -18.28
N ASP A 67 6.18 -19.34 -18.76
CA ASP A 67 7.41 -18.79 -18.16
C ASP A 67 7.23 -18.37 -16.70
N SER A 68 6.01 -17.98 -16.31
CA SER A 68 5.67 -17.61 -14.94
C SER A 68 5.47 -18.84 -14.06
N ALA A 69 4.78 -19.88 -14.54
CA ALA A 69 4.64 -21.15 -13.83
C ALA A 69 6.01 -21.81 -13.57
N LYS A 70 6.85 -21.92 -14.62
CA LYS A 70 8.22 -22.45 -14.52
C LYS A 70 9.11 -21.64 -13.57
N PHE A 71 8.86 -20.34 -13.45
CA PHE A 71 9.54 -19.49 -12.48
C PHE A 71 9.17 -19.87 -11.04
N VAL A 72 7.88 -20.04 -10.75
CA VAL A 72 7.38 -20.47 -9.43
C VAL A 72 7.84 -21.89 -9.08
N GLU A 73 7.77 -22.84 -10.02
CA GLU A 73 8.29 -24.20 -9.84
C GLU A 73 9.78 -24.21 -9.50
N ARG A 74 10.58 -23.40 -10.21
CA ARG A 74 12.01 -23.25 -9.92
C ARG A 74 12.23 -22.66 -8.53
N MET A 75 11.47 -21.66 -8.12
CA MET A 75 11.55 -21.10 -6.77
C MET A 75 11.22 -22.16 -5.71
N ALA A 76 10.17 -22.97 -5.92
CA ALA A 76 9.80 -24.04 -5.01
C ALA A 76 10.92 -25.08 -4.89
N SER A 77 11.46 -25.53 -6.03
CA SER A 77 12.58 -26.47 -6.10
C SER A 77 13.83 -25.96 -5.38
N GLN A 78 14.24 -24.70 -5.60
CA GLN A 78 15.41 -24.11 -4.92
C GLN A 78 15.21 -23.98 -3.40
N ARG A 79 13.95 -23.84 -2.95
CA ARG A 79 13.59 -23.81 -1.52
C ARG A 79 13.39 -25.19 -0.92
N GLY A 80 13.46 -26.26 -1.71
CA GLY A 80 13.18 -27.63 -1.26
C GLY A 80 11.75 -27.81 -0.78
N MET A 81 10.78 -27.15 -1.42
CA MET A 81 9.37 -27.22 -1.05
C MET A 81 8.48 -27.63 -2.23
N GLU A 82 7.32 -28.20 -1.90
CA GLU A 82 6.31 -28.55 -2.90
C GLU A 82 5.78 -27.29 -3.61
N THR A 83 5.62 -27.38 -4.94
CA THR A 83 5.11 -26.28 -5.77
C THR A 83 3.75 -25.81 -5.28
N GLU A 84 2.84 -26.74 -4.96
CA GLU A 84 1.51 -26.41 -4.44
C GLU A 84 1.58 -25.62 -3.13
N THR A 85 2.49 -25.98 -2.23
CA THR A 85 2.71 -25.25 -0.97
C THR A 85 3.19 -23.82 -1.23
N LEU A 86 4.06 -23.62 -2.22
CA LEU A 86 4.51 -22.29 -2.60
C LEU A 86 3.38 -21.47 -3.25
N VAL A 87 2.56 -22.08 -4.12
CA VAL A 87 1.39 -21.45 -4.74
C VAL A 87 0.43 -20.94 -3.68
N THR A 88 0.08 -21.76 -2.68
CA THR A 88 -0.79 -21.33 -1.56
C THR A 88 -0.21 -20.12 -0.82
N LYS A 89 1.09 -20.11 -0.55
CA LYS A 89 1.76 -18.99 0.13
C LYS A 89 1.75 -17.72 -0.70
N ILE A 90 2.04 -17.82 -2.00
CA ILE A 90 2.02 -16.67 -2.93
C ILE A 90 0.61 -16.07 -2.95
N MET A 91 -0.42 -16.90 -3.15
CA MET A 91 -1.80 -16.41 -3.24
C MET A 91 -2.28 -15.80 -1.91
N GLY A 92 -1.88 -16.37 -0.76
CA GLY A 92 -2.17 -15.76 0.55
C GLY A 92 -1.50 -14.39 0.74
N HIS A 93 -0.26 -14.22 0.28
CA HIS A 93 0.41 -12.92 0.30
C HIS A 93 -0.27 -11.91 -0.65
N VAL A 94 -0.67 -12.36 -1.84
CA VAL A 94 -1.41 -11.52 -2.82
C VAL A 94 -2.72 -11.04 -2.21
N GLU A 95 -3.52 -11.92 -1.62
CA GLU A 95 -4.80 -11.56 -0.98
C GLU A 95 -4.59 -10.58 0.18
N THR A 96 -3.65 -10.87 1.08
CA THR A 96 -3.35 -10.02 2.24
C THR A 96 -2.91 -8.62 1.80
N TYR A 97 -1.99 -8.54 0.84
CA TYR A 97 -1.51 -7.24 0.33
C TYR A 97 -2.56 -6.51 -0.48
N ALA A 98 -3.39 -7.21 -1.26
CA ALA A 98 -4.48 -6.63 -2.02
C ALA A 98 -5.54 -6.00 -1.08
N ALA A 99 -5.93 -6.71 -0.02
CA ALA A 99 -6.87 -6.19 0.97
C ALA A 99 -6.32 -4.94 1.68
N LEU A 100 -5.08 -5.01 2.17
CA LEU A 100 -4.43 -3.86 2.80
C LEU A 100 -4.31 -2.66 1.86
N SER A 101 -3.81 -2.87 0.64
CA SER A 101 -3.62 -1.78 -0.33
C SER A 101 -4.94 -1.18 -0.78
N ALA A 102 -5.99 -1.98 -0.97
CA ALA A 102 -7.33 -1.46 -1.27
C ALA A 102 -7.85 -0.54 -0.15
N THR A 103 -7.72 -0.95 1.11
CA THR A 103 -8.13 -0.13 2.26
C THR A 103 -7.33 1.18 2.34
N VAL A 104 -5.99 1.10 2.21
CA VAL A 104 -5.11 2.29 2.28
C VAL A 104 -5.38 3.25 1.13
N ILE A 105 -5.44 2.76 -0.11
CA ILE A 105 -5.67 3.58 -1.30
C ILE A 105 -7.07 4.20 -1.25
N GLY A 106 -8.08 3.44 -0.81
CA GLY A 106 -9.44 3.94 -0.63
C GLY A 106 -9.49 5.11 0.36
N GLU A 107 -8.79 5.00 1.49
CA GLU A 107 -8.72 6.07 2.49
C GLU A 107 -7.96 7.31 1.95
N GLN A 108 -6.83 7.11 1.24
CA GLN A 108 -6.13 8.20 0.58
C GLN A 108 -7.03 8.96 -0.40
N GLN A 109 -7.82 8.24 -1.22
CA GLN A 109 -8.74 8.85 -2.19
C GLN A 109 -9.87 9.60 -1.50
N ARG A 110 -10.50 8.98 -0.49
CA ARG A 110 -11.57 9.60 0.29
C ARG A 110 -11.10 10.91 0.95
N LEU A 111 -9.92 10.90 1.56
CA LEU A 111 -9.35 12.08 2.21
C LEU A 111 -8.89 13.13 1.18
N ASP A 112 -8.34 12.73 0.03
CA ASP A 112 -7.99 13.66 -1.05
C ASP A 112 -9.21 14.36 -1.64
N ASP A 113 -10.36 13.69 -1.72
CA ASP A 113 -11.61 14.31 -2.14
C ASP A 113 -12.12 15.35 -1.13
N LEU A 114 -11.95 15.10 0.17
CA LEU A 114 -12.20 16.12 1.20
C LEU A 114 -11.25 17.31 1.08
N ILE A 115 -9.96 17.07 0.80
CA ILE A 115 -8.96 18.13 0.58
C ILE A 115 -9.34 19.00 -0.63
N LYS A 116 -9.82 18.40 -1.72
CA LYS A 116 -10.28 19.13 -2.91
C LYS A 116 -11.52 19.98 -2.63
N ALA A 117 -12.38 19.55 -1.72
CA ALA A 117 -13.61 20.24 -1.35
C ALA A 117 -13.42 21.30 -0.24
N ALA A 118 -12.25 21.36 0.40
CA ALA A 118 -11.97 22.30 1.48
C ALA A 118 -11.96 23.76 0.98
N GLU A 119 -12.63 24.65 1.71
CA GLU A 119 -12.68 26.09 1.40
C GLU A 119 -11.90 26.92 2.43
N THR A 120 -11.62 26.33 3.60
CA THR A 120 -10.99 27.01 4.73
C THR A 120 -9.86 26.20 5.35
N GLN A 121 -9.00 26.87 6.12
CA GLN A 121 -7.95 26.18 6.89
C GLN A 121 -8.55 25.21 7.91
N ALA A 122 -9.71 25.54 8.50
CA ALA A 122 -10.39 24.67 9.46
C ALA A 122 -10.85 23.36 8.82
N ASP A 123 -11.30 23.40 7.56
CA ASP A 123 -11.65 22.18 6.81
C ASP A 123 -10.43 21.28 6.64
N LEU A 124 -9.28 21.86 6.29
CA LEU A 124 -8.03 21.11 6.14
C LEU A 124 -7.54 20.52 7.47
N ASP A 125 -7.65 21.27 8.56
CA ASP A 125 -7.21 20.83 9.89
C ASP A 125 -8.07 19.68 10.43
N ALA A 126 -9.33 19.59 10.01
CA ALA A 126 -10.23 18.49 10.35
C ALA A 126 -9.94 17.19 9.57
N ILE A 127 -9.17 17.25 8.49
CA ILE A 127 -8.80 16.09 7.68
C ILE A 127 -7.60 15.39 8.32
N VAL A 128 -7.88 14.23 8.92
CA VAL A 128 -6.91 13.42 9.66
C VAL A 128 -6.92 11.98 9.16
N TRP A 129 -5.72 11.40 9.05
CA TRP A 129 -5.55 9.97 8.85
C TRP A 129 -5.80 9.24 10.17
N THR A 130 -6.82 8.38 10.24
CA THR A 130 -7.18 7.65 11.47
C THR A 130 -7.09 6.13 11.32
N LEU A 131 -6.93 5.64 10.09
CA LEU A 131 -6.82 4.23 9.79
C LEU A 131 -5.49 3.67 10.30
N ASN A 132 -5.53 2.67 11.17
CA ASN A 132 -4.38 1.83 11.49
C ASN A 132 -4.62 0.38 11.03
N PRO A 133 -4.28 0.05 9.78
CA PRO A 133 -4.64 -1.26 9.21
C PRO A 133 -3.63 -2.36 9.59
N LEU A 134 -2.59 -2.03 10.36
CA LEU A 134 -1.54 -2.95 10.82
C LEU A 134 -1.69 -3.31 12.30
N GLU A 135 -2.56 -2.63 13.04
CA GLU A 135 -3.02 -3.12 14.34
C GLU A 135 -3.97 -4.29 14.11
N THR A 136 -3.51 -5.50 14.45
CA THR A 136 -4.41 -6.64 14.63
C THR A 136 -5.35 -6.31 15.78
N GLU A 137 -6.64 -6.64 15.66
CA GLU A 137 -7.58 -6.62 16.78
C GLU A 137 -7.10 -7.56 17.90
N GLU A 138 -6.20 -7.11 18.78
CA GLU A 138 -5.98 -7.70 20.09
C GLU A 138 -7.01 -7.13 21.07
N THR A 139 -8.30 -7.37 20.85
CA THR A 139 -9.33 -7.36 21.92
C THR A 139 -10.59 -8.04 21.41
N ASN A 140 -10.70 -9.35 21.63
CA ASN A 140 -11.93 -10.09 21.99
C ASN A 140 -11.78 -11.58 21.65
N ASN A 141 -10.85 -12.26 22.32
CA ASN A 141 -11.07 -13.66 22.64
C ASN A 141 -10.41 -14.01 24.00
N ALA A 142 -10.87 -13.30 25.03
CA ALA A 142 -11.08 -13.97 26.30
C ALA A 142 -12.48 -14.60 26.20
N ASP A 143 -12.57 -15.91 26.49
CA ASP A 143 -13.78 -16.73 26.62
C ASP A 143 -14.37 -17.32 25.31
N ASN A 144 -13.85 -18.47 24.87
CA ASN A 144 -14.54 -19.79 24.87
C ASN A 144 -13.68 -20.90 24.23
#